data_AF-A0A258BPD0-F1
#
_entry.id   AF-A0A258BPD0-F1
#
_cell.length_a   1.000
_cell.length_b   1.000
_cell.length_c   1.000
_cell.angle_alpha   90.00
_cell.angle_beta   90.00
_cell.angle_gamma   90.00
#
_symmetry.space_group_name_H-M   'P 1'
#
loop_
_entity.id
_entity.type
_entity.pdbx_description
1 polymer ?
#
loop_
_entity_poly.entity_id
_entity_poly.type
_entity_poly.pdbx_seq_one_letter_code
_entity_poly.pdbx_strand_id
1 'polypeptide(L)'
;GLIPDTFDDYKKQRFRWTAGPVQQLRRYWRLFLPAPLAPRLPGWTKLLEVLRCVAPLRVLFGMVCAVLGLTITSIMLLIGNMAPVDVPDVVWLLLGLGALTSMVRTWHRSRLAGCSRLVDMIHGEIARMSLSYTILVAGVAGLSSKPLAWRRTPKFAVEGTKETPFTSTRIETGLGVFSLLLGVLALAGQGILGGEFALLAFMGAAGLAVRFLSAPYMAWLAIRHLNGADRIAPVEAAAKAVPALREARNEA
;
A
#
# COMPACT_ATOMS: atom_id res chain seq x y z
N GLY A 1 0.62 5.30 -21.55
CA GLY A 1 1.19 6.42 -20.77
C GLY A 1 2.39 5.92 -19.99
N LEU A 2 3.41 6.75 -19.80
CA LEU A 2 4.67 6.32 -19.17
C LEU A 2 4.53 6.18 -17.64
N ILE A 3 4.88 5.01 -17.11
CA ILE A 3 4.93 4.74 -15.66
C ILE A 3 6.24 5.30 -15.04
N PRO A 4 6.34 5.44 -13.71
CA PRO A 4 7.58 5.85 -13.06
C PRO A 4 8.71 4.84 -13.27
N ASP A 5 9.92 5.35 -13.50
CA ASP A 5 11.12 4.53 -13.75
C ASP A 5 11.77 4.07 -12.43
N THR A 6 11.73 4.93 -11.40
CA THR A 6 12.28 4.64 -10.06
C THR A 6 11.18 4.42 -9.03
N PHE A 7 11.50 3.69 -7.95
CA PHE A 7 10.58 3.55 -6.81
C PHE A 7 10.31 4.89 -6.11
N ASP A 8 11.28 5.81 -6.08
CA ASP A 8 11.08 7.13 -5.49
C ASP A 8 10.05 7.96 -6.28
N ASP A 9 10.08 7.89 -7.60
CA ASP A 9 9.08 8.54 -8.44
C ASP A 9 7.71 7.89 -8.32
N TYR A 10 7.67 6.57 -8.10
CA TYR A 10 6.43 5.87 -7.79
C TYR A 10 5.79 6.38 -6.49
N LYS A 11 6.59 6.59 -5.42
CA LYS A 11 6.12 7.21 -4.18
C LYS A 11 5.63 8.64 -4.41
N LYS A 12 6.40 9.49 -5.13
CA LYS A 12 5.98 10.88 -5.45
C LYS A 12 4.66 10.94 -6.19
N GLN A 13 4.44 10.03 -7.15
CA GLN A 13 3.17 9.95 -7.87
C GLN A 13 2.04 9.54 -6.93
N ARG A 14 2.23 8.46 -6.16
CA ARG A 14 1.20 7.97 -5.24
C ARG A 14 0.85 8.97 -4.16
N PHE A 15 1.84 9.68 -3.64
CA PHE A 15 1.65 10.72 -2.63
C PHE A 15 0.66 11.78 -3.12
N ARG A 16 0.87 12.31 -4.33
CA ARG A 16 -0.01 13.33 -4.93
C ARG A 16 -1.44 12.80 -5.14
N TRP A 17 -1.57 11.57 -5.62
CA TRP A 17 -2.87 10.92 -5.85
C TRP A 17 -3.64 10.59 -4.57
N THR A 18 -2.93 10.54 -3.43
CA THR A 18 -3.53 10.24 -2.12
C THR A 18 -3.84 11.52 -1.35
N ALA A 19 -2.92 12.47 -1.32
CA ALA A 19 -3.08 13.73 -0.59
C ALA A 19 -4.11 14.66 -1.25
N GLY A 20 -4.15 14.72 -2.59
CA GLY A 20 -5.08 15.60 -3.32
C GLY A 20 -6.56 15.37 -2.97
N PRO A 21 -7.05 14.11 -3.00
CA PRO A 21 -8.44 13.81 -2.61
C PRO A 21 -8.76 14.17 -1.15
N VAL A 22 -7.83 13.93 -0.22
CA VAL A 22 -8.00 14.36 1.18
C VAL A 22 -8.12 15.89 1.26
N GLN A 23 -7.29 16.64 0.53
CA GLN A 23 -7.38 18.10 0.45
C GLN A 23 -8.68 18.57 -0.19
N GLN A 24 -9.15 17.88 -1.24
CA GLN A 24 -10.42 18.17 -1.91
C GLN A 24 -11.59 18.06 -0.93
N LEU A 25 -11.65 16.96 -0.15
CA LEU A 25 -12.67 16.80 0.88
C LEU A 25 -12.54 17.88 1.95
N ARG A 26 -11.34 18.13 2.50
CA ARG A 26 -11.14 19.15 3.54
C ARG A 26 -11.57 20.55 3.07
N ARG A 27 -11.16 20.96 1.86
CA ARG A 27 -11.40 22.32 1.34
C ARG A 27 -12.82 22.52 0.87
N TYR A 28 -13.45 21.49 0.32
CA TYR A 28 -14.75 21.58 -0.35
C TYR A 28 -15.81 20.66 0.28
N TRP A 29 -15.69 20.33 1.58
CA TRP A 29 -16.57 19.37 2.26
C TRP A 29 -18.06 19.68 2.10
N ARG A 30 -18.43 20.97 2.04
CA ARG A 30 -19.83 21.43 1.87
C ARG A 30 -20.44 20.98 0.55
N LEU A 31 -19.63 20.76 -0.50
CA LEU A 31 -20.11 20.24 -1.79
C LEU A 31 -20.55 18.76 -1.70
N PHE A 32 -20.13 18.06 -0.65
CA PHE A 32 -20.45 16.64 -0.43
C PHE A 32 -21.66 16.43 0.50
N LEU A 33 -22.31 17.49 0.99
CA LEU A 33 -23.52 17.40 1.79
C LEU A 33 -24.71 16.82 0.97
N PRO A 34 -25.67 16.14 1.59
CA PRO A 34 -26.86 15.66 0.90
C PRO A 34 -27.73 16.83 0.38
N ALA A 35 -28.65 16.55 -0.55
CA ALA A 35 -29.66 17.52 -0.93
C ALA A 35 -30.58 17.84 0.28
N PRO A 36 -31.08 19.08 0.42
CA PRO A 36 -30.99 20.20 -0.52
C PRO A 36 -29.72 21.05 -0.40
N LEU A 37 -28.82 20.77 0.55
CA LEU A 37 -27.67 21.64 0.88
C LEU A 37 -26.64 21.77 -0.26
N ALA A 38 -26.46 20.72 -1.08
CA ALA A 38 -25.55 20.74 -2.23
C ALA A 38 -26.10 19.95 -3.44
N PRO A 39 -27.04 20.47 -4.23
CA PRO A 39 -27.81 19.66 -5.19
C PRO A 39 -27.05 19.24 -6.48
N ARG A 40 -25.85 19.79 -6.74
CA ARG A 40 -25.16 19.68 -8.04
C ARG A 40 -24.64 18.28 -8.42
N LEU A 41 -24.57 17.33 -7.46
CA LEU A 41 -24.05 15.98 -7.67
C LEU A 41 -25.02 14.92 -7.11
N PRO A 42 -25.23 13.79 -7.81
CA PRO A 42 -26.02 12.67 -7.29
C PRO A 42 -25.47 12.15 -5.95
N GLY A 43 -26.36 11.67 -5.07
CA GLY A 43 -26.00 11.18 -3.74
C GLY A 43 -24.96 10.06 -3.75
N TRP A 44 -25.09 9.09 -4.66
CA TRP A 44 -24.13 7.99 -4.79
C TRP A 44 -22.73 8.45 -5.21
N THR A 45 -22.65 9.38 -6.16
CA THR A 45 -21.38 9.97 -6.61
C THR A 45 -20.67 10.68 -5.46
N LYS A 46 -21.41 11.43 -4.63
CA LYS A 46 -20.86 12.07 -3.42
C LYS A 46 -20.35 11.04 -2.43
N LEU A 47 -21.13 10.00 -2.15
CA LEU A 47 -20.75 8.95 -1.20
C LEU A 47 -19.46 8.26 -1.64
N LEU A 48 -19.38 7.82 -2.90
CA LEU A 48 -18.18 7.17 -3.45
C LEU A 48 -16.95 8.09 -3.40
N GLU A 49 -17.15 9.38 -3.66
CA GLU A 49 -16.08 10.37 -3.61
C GLU A 49 -15.61 10.63 -2.18
N VAL A 50 -16.52 10.74 -1.21
CA VAL A 50 -16.17 10.83 0.22
C VAL A 50 -15.41 9.59 0.67
N LEU A 51 -15.89 8.39 0.32
CA LEU A 51 -15.21 7.13 0.64
C LEU A 51 -13.80 7.09 0.07
N ARG A 52 -13.59 7.56 -1.17
CA ARG A 52 -12.28 7.67 -1.80
C ARG A 52 -11.37 8.65 -1.07
N CYS A 53 -11.88 9.82 -0.69
CA CYS A 53 -11.12 10.86 -0.01
C CYS A 53 -10.74 10.48 1.43
N VAL A 54 -11.60 9.76 2.16
CA VAL A 54 -11.35 9.32 3.55
C VAL A 54 -10.55 8.02 3.62
N ALA A 55 -10.50 7.23 2.54
CA ALA A 55 -9.82 5.93 2.49
C ALA A 55 -8.42 5.88 3.16
N PRO A 56 -7.46 6.80 2.89
CA PRO A 56 -6.16 6.75 3.55
C PRO A 56 -6.22 7.02 5.06
N LEU A 57 -7.13 7.89 5.51
CA LEU A 57 -7.34 8.20 6.93
C LEU A 57 -8.00 7.04 7.67
N ARG A 58 -8.95 6.34 7.02
CA ARG A 58 -9.56 5.14 7.58
C ARG A 58 -8.53 4.02 7.79
N VAL A 59 -7.63 3.82 6.82
CA VAL A 59 -6.54 2.84 6.95
C VAL A 59 -5.59 3.23 8.08
N LEU A 60 -5.20 4.51 8.16
CA LEU A 60 -4.36 5.02 9.24
C LEU A 60 -5.02 4.81 10.61
N PHE A 61 -6.29 5.21 10.76
CA PHE A 61 -7.02 5.06 12.01
C PHE A 61 -7.09 3.60 12.46
N GLY A 62 -7.49 2.69 11.56
CA GLY A 62 -7.55 1.26 11.88
C GLY A 62 -6.18 0.70 12.31
N MET A 63 -5.11 1.12 11.64
CA MET A 63 -3.74 0.71 11.98
C MET A 63 -3.28 1.25 13.34
N VAL A 64 -3.54 2.53 13.62
CA VAL A 64 -3.21 3.15 14.92
C VAL A 64 -3.99 2.49 16.04
N CYS A 65 -5.31 2.30 15.89
CA CYS A 65 -6.13 1.64 16.90
C CYS A 65 -5.67 0.19 17.16
N ALA A 66 -5.33 -0.57 16.11
CA ALA A 66 -4.84 -1.93 16.27
C ALA A 66 -3.50 -1.97 17.02
N VAL A 67 -2.52 -1.13 16.63
CA VAL A 67 -1.21 -1.07 17.30
C VAL A 67 -1.35 -0.59 18.73
N LEU A 68 -2.13 0.46 19.00
CA LEU A 68 -2.36 0.96 20.35
C LEU A 68 -3.07 -0.08 21.22
N GLY A 69 -4.12 -0.72 20.71
CA GLY A 69 -4.85 -1.77 21.43
C GLY A 69 -3.92 -2.91 21.84
N LEU A 70 -3.18 -3.47 20.87
CA LEU A 70 -2.21 -4.54 21.15
C LEU A 70 -1.13 -4.10 22.14
N THR A 71 -0.61 -2.87 22.00
CA THR A 71 0.47 -2.37 22.87
C THR A 71 -0.02 -2.15 24.30
N ILE A 72 -1.18 -1.51 24.47
CA ILE A 72 -1.76 -1.26 25.79
C ILE A 72 -2.07 -2.59 26.48
N THR A 73 -2.72 -3.53 25.79
CA THR A 73 -3.01 -4.86 26.35
C THR A 73 -1.72 -5.60 26.73
N SER A 74 -0.70 -5.57 25.87
CA SER A 74 0.59 -6.20 26.17
C SER A 74 1.26 -5.59 27.40
N ILE A 75 1.23 -4.25 27.55
CA ILE A 75 1.80 -3.58 28.72
C ILE A 75 1.03 -3.95 29.98
N MET A 76 -0.31 -3.96 29.95
CA MET A 76 -1.15 -4.32 31.11
C MET A 76 -0.88 -5.75 31.60
N LEU A 77 -0.67 -6.69 30.67
CA LEU A 77 -0.27 -8.07 30.98
C LEU A 77 1.13 -8.14 31.59
N LEU A 78 2.10 -7.42 31.02
CA LEU A 78 3.49 -7.42 31.50
C LEU A 78 3.64 -6.86 32.92
N ILE A 79 2.84 -5.85 33.29
CA ILE A 79 2.86 -5.28 34.65
C ILE A 79 1.99 -6.06 35.66
N GLY A 80 1.36 -7.16 35.24
CA GLY A 80 0.51 -7.99 36.10
C GLY A 80 -0.82 -7.34 36.51
N ASN A 81 -1.24 -6.26 35.85
CA ASN A 81 -2.48 -5.54 36.15
C ASN A 81 -3.69 -6.07 35.36
N MET A 82 -3.50 -7.14 34.60
CA MET A 82 -4.52 -7.79 33.79
C MET A 82 -4.24 -9.29 33.72
N ALA A 83 -5.27 -10.12 33.84
CA ALA A 83 -5.15 -11.55 33.58
C ALA A 83 -4.94 -11.80 32.07
N PRO A 84 -4.30 -12.92 31.68
CA PRO A 84 -4.16 -13.31 30.28
C PRO A 84 -5.48 -13.19 29.51
N VAL A 85 -5.43 -12.57 28.34
CA VAL A 85 -6.61 -12.38 27.50
C VAL A 85 -6.98 -13.72 26.89
N ASP A 86 -8.14 -14.24 27.31
CA ASP A 86 -8.80 -15.35 26.64
C ASP A 86 -9.33 -14.86 25.29
N VAL A 87 -8.87 -15.45 24.19
CA VAL A 87 -9.28 -15.04 22.85
C VAL A 87 -10.50 -15.85 22.46
N PRO A 88 -11.69 -15.25 22.33
CA PRO A 88 -12.88 -16.03 22.00
C PRO A 88 -12.70 -16.77 20.67
N ASP A 89 -13.06 -18.05 20.61
CA ASP A 89 -12.90 -18.90 19.42
C ASP A 89 -13.48 -18.29 18.13
N VAL A 90 -14.55 -17.50 18.27
CA VAL A 90 -15.18 -16.77 17.16
C VAL A 90 -14.21 -15.83 16.45
N VAL A 91 -13.17 -15.32 17.13
CA VAL A 91 -12.12 -14.48 16.53
C VAL A 91 -11.40 -15.23 15.41
N TRP A 92 -11.07 -16.51 15.61
CA TRP A 92 -10.38 -17.32 14.60
C TRP A 92 -11.24 -17.52 13.36
N LEU A 93 -12.54 -17.77 13.56
CA LEU A 93 -13.51 -17.85 12.46
C LEU A 93 -13.60 -16.52 11.68
N LEU A 94 -13.69 -15.40 12.39
CA LEU A 94 -13.76 -14.07 11.78
C LEU A 94 -12.48 -13.71 11.02
N LEU A 95 -11.30 -14.08 11.53
CA LEU A 95 -10.03 -13.91 10.84
C LEU A 95 -9.97 -14.75 9.56
N GLY A 96 -10.41 -16.02 9.62
CA GLY A 96 -10.50 -16.90 8.46
C GLY A 96 -11.43 -16.34 7.38
N LEU A 97 -12.63 -15.90 7.76
CA LEU A 97 -13.60 -15.28 6.85
C LEU A 97 -13.07 -13.95 6.26
N GLY A 98 -12.39 -13.16 7.08
CA GLY A 98 -11.73 -11.92 6.65
C GLY A 98 -10.63 -12.17 5.63
N ALA A 99 -9.79 -13.18 5.86
CA ALA A 99 -8.75 -13.62 4.93
C ALA A 99 -9.35 -14.08 3.59
N LEU A 100 -10.37 -14.95 3.63
CA LEU A 100 -11.08 -15.41 2.43
C LEU A 100 -11.69 -14.26 1.64
N THR A 101 -12.37 -13.34 2.34
CA THR A 101 -12.96 -12.13 1.72
C THR A 101 -11.88 -11.26 1.06
N SER A 102 -10.72 -11.11 1.71
CA SER A 102 -9.58 -10.37 1.18
C SER A 102 -9.01 -11.05 -0.08
N MET A 103 -8.89 -12.38 -0.07
CA MET A 103 -8.43 -13.16 -1.22
C MET A 103 -9.37 -13.01 -2.42
N VAL A 104 -10.69 -13.18 -2.23
CA VAL A 104 -11.69 -13.01 -3.29
C VAL A 104 -11.67 -11.59 -3.85
N ARG A 105 -11.62 -10.57 -2.99
CA ARG A 105 -11.54 -9.17 -3.42
C ARG A 105 -10.27 -8.89 -4.20
N THR A 106 -9.15 -9.46 -3.77
CA THR A 106 -7.85 -9.33 -4.42
C THR A 106 -7.85 -9.98 -5.79
N TRP A 107 -8.35 -11.20 -5.89
CA TRP A 107 -8.54 -11.91 -7.14
C TRP A 107 -9.38 -11.09 -8.12
N HIS A 108 -10.57 -10.66 -7.70
CA HIS A 108 -11.48 -9.90 -8.55
C HIS A 108 -10.86 -8.58 -9.02
N ARG A 109 -10.22 -7.82 -8.11
CA ARG A 109 -9.51 -6.59 -8.46
C ARG A 109 -8.40 -6.83 -9.49
N SER A 110 -7.63 -7.90 -9.34
CA SER A 110 -6.55 -8.23 -10.28
C SER A 110 -7.08 -8.63 -11.64
N ARG A 111 -8.18 -9.42 -11.70
CA ARG A 111 -8.86 -9.77 -12.95
C ARG A 111 -9.41 -8.55 -13.68
N LEU A 112 -10.04 -7.62 -12.96
CA LEU A 112 -10.52 -6.35 -13.52
C LEU A 112 -9.38 -5.46 -14.04
N ALA A 113 -8.19 -5.56 -13.45
CA ALA A 113 -7.00 -4.86 -13.92
C ALA A 113 -6.34 -5.53 -15.15
N GLY A 114 -6.91 -6.63 -15.67
CA GLY A 114 -6.36 -7.38 -16.80
C GLY A 114 -5.28 -8.40 -16.43
N CYS A 115 -4.99 -8.60 -15.14
CA CYS A 115 -4.02 -9.60 -14.72
C CYS A 115 -4.66 -11.00 -14.75
N SER A 116 -4.17 -11.87 -15.63
CA SER A 116 -4.63 -13.27 -15.74
C SER A 116 -3.73 -14.26 -15.02
N ARG A 117 -2.43 -13.98 -14.90
CA ARG A 117 -1.43 -14.86 -14.30
C ARG A 117 -1.28 -14.58 -12.80
N LEU A 118 -1.17 -15.63 -12.00
CA LEU A 118 -0.96 -15.53 -10.54
C LEU A 118 0.24 -14.66 -10.15
N VAL A 119 1.34 -14.79 -10.89
CA VAL A 119 2.56 -14.01 -10.65
C VAL A 119 2.32 -12.51 -10.79
N ASP A 120 1.54 -12.09 -11.80
CA ASP A 120 1.19 -10.68 -12.01
C ASP A 120 0.28 -10.15 -10.89
N MET A 121 -0.61 -11.00 -10.38
CA MET A 121 -1.45 -10.66 -9.23
C MET A 121 -0.59 -10.45 -7.98
N ILE A 122 0.34 -11.37 -7.69
CA ILE A 122 1.26 -11.27 -6.55
C ILE A 122 2.12 -10.01 -6.66
N HIS A 123 2.73 -9.74 -7.82
CA HIS A 123 3.49 -8.52 -8.05
C HIS A 123 2.62 -7.26 -7.89
N GLY A 124 1.35 -7.31 -8.32
CA GLY A 124 0.40 -6.22 -8.10
C GLY A 124 0.05 -5.99 -6.62
N GLU A 125 -0.03 -7.06 -5.81
CA GLU A 125 -0.21 -6.97 -4.37
C GLU A 125 1.01 -6.33 -3.69
N ILE A 126 2.21 -6.81 -4.04
CA ILE A 126 3.48 -6.29 -3.55
C ILE A 126 3.63 -4.80 -3.90
N ALA A 127 3.34 -4.40 -5.14
CA ALA A 127 3.38 -3.00 -5.57
C ALA A 127 2.38 -2.11 -4.81
N ARG A 128 1.25 -2.66 -4.38
CA ARG A 128 0.29 -1.91 -3.55
C ARG A 128 0.78 -1.79 -2.11
N MET A 129 1.32 -2.88 -1.55
CA MET A 129 1.82 -2.93 -0.19
C MET A 129 3.06 -2.02 -0.02
N SER A 130 3.96 -1.98 -0.99
CA SER A 130 5.16 -1.14 -0.96
C SER A 130 4.89 0.35 -0.74
N LEU A 131 3.72 0.84 -1.16
CA LEU A 131 3.33 2.24 -1.04
C LEU A 131 2.62 2.58 0.28
N SER A 132 2.51 1.62 1.21
CA SER A 132 1.70 1.78 2.42
C SER A 132 2.12 2.97 3.26
N TYR A 133 3.41 3.09 3.57
CA TYR A 133 3.94 4.24 4.30
C TYR A 133 3.63 5.57 3.59
N THR A 134 3.89 5.63 2.28
CA THR A 134 3.62 6.81 1.46
C THR A 134 2.14 7.21 1.52
N ILE A 135 1.21 6.24 1.47
CA ILE A 135 -0.24 6.49 1.56
C ILE A 135 -0.61 7.05 2.95
N LEU A 136 -0.03 6.51 4.03
CA LEU A 136 -0.28 7.00 5.39
C LEU A 136 0.19 8.46 5.56
N VAL A 137 1.44 8.75 5.15
CA VAL A 137 1.99 10.10 5.21
C VAL A 137 1.19 11.07 4.33
N ALA A 138 0.82 10.66 3.12
CA ALA A 138 0.00 11.47 2.22
C ALA A 138 -1.40 11.74 2.79
N GLY A 139 -1.99 10.76 3.49
CA GLY A 139 -3.25 10.90 4.19
C GLY A 139 -3.20 12.02 5.23
N VAL A 140 -2.19 11.99 6.10
CA VAL A 140 -1.98 13.04 7.12
C VAL A 140 -1.64 14.38 6.48
N ALA A 141 -0.71 14.40 5.52
CA ALA A 141 -0.30 15.62 4.83
C ALA A 141 -1.49 16.30 4.11
N GLY A 142 -2.43 15.51 3.58
CA GLY A 142 -3.63 16.01 2.92
C GLY A 142 -4.59 16.76 3.86
N LEU A 143 -4.50 16.54 5.18
CA LEU A 143 -5.24 17.32 6.18
C LEU A 143 -4.65 18.72 6.39
N SER A 144 -3.43 18.98 5.91
CA SER A 144 -2.79 20.28 6.07
C SER A 144 -3.55 21.39 5.34
N SER A 145 -3.60 22.56 5.98
CA SER A 145 -4.07 23.80 5.36
C SER A 145 -3.06 24.41 4.39
N LYS A 146 -1.78 24.03 4.50
CA LYS A 146 -0.70 24.56 3.66
C LYS A 146 -0.68 23.87 2.29
N PRO A 147 -0.29 24.59 1.22
CA PRO A 147 -0.10 23.97 -0.08
C PRO A 147 0.99 22.91 0.00
N LEU A 148 0.71 21.72 -0.54
CA LEU A 148 1.71 20.66 -0.64
C LEU A 148 2.55 20.89 -1.90
N ALA A 149 3.87 20.74 -1.78
CA ALA A 149 4.78 20.93 -2.89
C ALA A 149 4.52 19.90 -4.00
N TRP A 150 4.24 20.39 -5.21
CA TRP A 150 4.12 19.55 -6.39
C TRP A 150 5.50 19.20 -6.96
N ARG A 151 6.00 18.02 -6.62
CA ARG A 151 7.24 17.49 -7.20
C ARG A 151 6.91 16.70 -8.46
N ARG A 152 7.49 17.11 -9.60
CA ARG A 152 7.35 16.37 -10.87
C ARG A 152 8.08 15.02 -10.76
N THR A 153 7.56 14.03 -11.48
CA THR A 153 8.20 12.72 -11.67
C THR A 153 8.88 12.73 -13.03
N PRO A 154 10.20 12.95 -13.11
CA PRO A 154 10.89 13.00 -14.38
C PRO A 154 10.80 11.62 -15.07
N LYS A 155 10.81 11.63 -16.40
CA LYS A 155 10.76 10.42 -17.23
C LYS A 155 12.08 10.30 -17.95
N PHE A 156 12.62 9.10 -18.07
CA PHE A 156 13.89 8.84 -18.77
C PHE A 156 15.10 9.56 -18.13
N ALA A 157 15.00 9.94 -16.85
CA ALA A 157 16.07 10.69 -16.19
C ALA A 157 17.23 9.81 -15.69
N VAL A 158 17.07 8.49 -15.71
CA VAL A 158 18.04 7.54 -15.13
C VAL A 158 18.23 6.38 -16.11
N GLU A 159 19.44 6.25 -16.64
CA GLU A 159 19.82 5.13 -17.53
C GLU A 159 20.21 3.86 -16.76
N GLY A 160 20.62 4.02 -15.49
CA GLY A 160 20.98 2.96 -14.56
C GLY A 160 21.39 3.54 -13.19
N THR A 161 21.44 2.70 -12.16
CA THR A 161 21.82 3.11 -10.80
C THR A 161 22.59 2.02 -10.05
N LYS A 162 23.56 2.42 -9.22
CA LYS A 162 24.27 1.55 -8.25
C LYS A 162 23.69 1.66 -6.84
N GLU A 163 22.60 2.42 -6.67
CA GLU A 163 21.96 2.55 -5.36
C GLU A 163 21.44 1.21 -4.87
N THR A 164 21.47 1.02 -3.55
CA THR A 164 20.82 -0.13 -2.93
C THR A 164 19.31 0.15 -2.80
N PRO A 165 18.48 -0.91 -2.81
CA PRO A 165 17.03 -0.75 -2.63
C PRO A 165 16.66 0.01 -1.35
N PHE A 166 17.48 -0.17 -0.31
CA PHE A 166 17.30 0.42 1.01
C PHE A 166 17.50 1.94 1.04
N THR A 167 18.22 2.54 0.09
CA THR A 167 18.44 4.00 0.08
C THR A 167 17.11 4.76 0.00
N SER A 168 16.20 4.31 -0.87
CA SER A 168 14.91 4.95 -1.07
C SER A 168 13.81 4.43 -0.12
N THR A 169 14.07 3.38 0.64
CA THR A 169 13.06 2.68 1.47
C THR A 169 13.46 2.56 2.94
N ARG A 170 14.32 3.46 3.44
CA ARG A 170 14.87 3.36 4.81
C ARG A 170 13.77 3.29 5.87
N ILE A 171 12.76 4.16 5.78
CA ILE A 171 11.68 4.23 6.77
C ILE A 171 10.81 2.98 6.68
N GLU A 172 10.42 2.56 5.48
CA GLU A 172 9.63 1.36 5.28
C GLU A 172 10.37 0.11 5.76
N THR A 173 11.68 0.03 5.49
CA THR A 173 12.51 -1.09 5.97
C THR A 173 12.58 -1.10 7.50
N GLY A 174 12.83 0.05 8.12
CA GLY A 174 12.85 0.19 9.58
C GLY A 174 11.52 -0.20 10.22
N LEU A 175 10.39 0.31 9.70
CA LEU A 175 9.06 -0.05 10.18
C LEU A 175 8.75 -1.55 10.00
N GLY A 176 9.17 -2.12 8.87
CA GLY A 176 8.98 -3.54 8.57
C GLY A 176 9.74 -4.45 9.51
N VAL A 177 11.04 -4.18 9.70
CA VAL A 177 11.91 -4.91 10.64
C VAL A 177 11.42 -4.74 12.08
N PHE A 178 11.09 -3.50 12.48
CA PHE A 178 10.58 -3.23 13.83
C PHE A 178 9.27 -4.00 14.10
N SER A 179 8.34 -4.01 13.15
CA SER A 179 7.10 -4.78 13.27
C SER A 179 7.38 -6.28 13.40
N LEU A 180 8.30 -6.83 12.60
CA LEU A 180 8.67 -8.24 12.69
C LEU A 180 9.29 -8.58 14.05
N LEU A 181 10.19 -7.75 14.57
CA LEU A 181 10.80 -7.93 15.88
C LEU A 181 9.76 -7.92 16.99
N LEU A 182 8.80 -6.98 16.97
CA LEU A 182 7.70 -6.95 17.93
C LEU A 182 6.86 -8.24 17.89
N GLY A 183 6.57 -8.76 16.70
CA GLY A 183 5.86 -10.02 16.55
C GLY A 183 6.62 -11.20 17.16
N VAL A 184 7.92 -11.31 16.86
CA VAL A 184 8.77 -12.39 17.40
C VAL A 184 8.88 -12.28 18.92
N LEU A 185 9.01 -11.05 19.46
CA LEU A 185 9.03 -10.81 20.90
C LEU A 185 7.70 -11.21 21.56
N ALA A 186 6.56 -10.96 20.91
CA ALA A 186 5.26 -11.41 21.42
C ALA A 186 5.18 -12.93 21.54
N LEU A 187 5.64 -13.68 20.52
CA LEU A 187 5.71 -15.15 20.58
C LEU A 187 6.67 -15.64 21.66
N ALA A 188 7.85 -15.03 21.78
CA ALA A 188 8.81 -15.38 22.83
C ALA A 188 8.24 -15.11 24.23
N GLY A 189 7.42 -14.07 24.38
CA GLY A 189 6.72 -13.69 25.60
C GLY A 189 5.39 -14.40 25.85
N GLN A 190 5.05 -15.46 25.10
CA GLN A 190 3.75 -16.13 25.19
C GLN A 190 3.41 -16.65 26.60
N GLY A 191 4.41 -16.98 27.42
CA GLY A 191 4.20 -17.41 28.81
C GLY A 191 3.61 -16.32 29.70
N ILE A 192 3.84 -15.05 29.38
CA ILE A 192 3.29 -13.89 30.10
C ILE A 192 2.02 -13.38 29.41
N LEU A 193 2.05 -13.33 28.07
CA LEU A 193 0.99 -12.73 27.27
C LEU A 193 -0.24 -13.64 27.08
N GLY A 194 -0.08 -14.95 27.29
CA GLY A 194 -1.03 -15.96 26.84
C GLY A 194 -0.78 -16.35 25.38
N GLY A 195 -0.84 -17.65 25.08
CA GLY A 195 -0.46 -18.20 23.77
C GLY A 195 -1.29 -17.63 22.60
N GLU A 196 -2.61 -17.53 22.79
CA GLU A 196 -3.52 -17.05 21.75
C GLU A 196 -3.34 -15.57 21.45
N PHE A 197 -3.23 -14.74 22.49
CA PHE A 197 -2.98 -13.31 22.33
C PHE A 197 -1.60 -13.04 21.72
N ALA A 198 -0.58 -13.79 22.15
CA ALA A 198 0.75 -13.71 21.54
C ALA A 198 0.72 -14.07 20.04
N LEU A 199 -0.04 -15.09 19.66
CA LEU A 199 -0.25 -15.46 18.25
C LEU A 199 -0.97 -14.35 17.47
N LEU A 200 -2.03 -13.76 18.02
CA LEU A 200 -2.73 -12.63 17.40
C LEU A 200 -1.81 -11.43 17.20
N ALA A 201 -1.02 -11.08 18.22
CA ALA A 201 -0.06 -9.99 18.17
C ALA A 201 1.00 -10.25 17.09
N PHE A 202 1.52 -11.47 17.02
CA PHE A 202 2.44 -11.90 15.97
C PHE A 202 1.83 -11.79 14.58
N MET A 203 0.62 -12.32 14.35
CA MET A 203 -0.04 -12.26 13.05
C MET A 203 -0.26 -10.82 12.59
N GLY A 204 -0.70 -9.94 13.49
CA GLY A 204 -0.86 -8.51 13.22
C GLY A 204 0.47 -7.85 12.84
N ALA A 205 1.51 -8.08 13.64
CA ALA A 205 2.83 -7.51 13.45
C ALA A 205 3.53 -8.05 12.19
N ALA A 206 3.37 -9.34 11.88
CA ALA A 206 3.83 -9.97 10.64
C ALA A 206 3.11 -9.39 9.42
N GLY A 207 1.80 -9.15 9.51
CA GLY A 207 1.04 -8.47 8.46
C GLY A 207 1.56 -7.06 8.16
N LEU A 208 1.93 -6.29 9.21
CA LEU A 208 2.58 -4.99 9.06
C LEU A 208 3.99 -5.11 8.47
N ALA A 209 4.76 -6.11 8.91
CA ALA A 209 6.10 -6.37 8.39
C ALA A 209 6.06 -6.65 6.88
N VAL A 210 5.22 -7.57 6.42
CA VAL A 210 5.04 -7.87 4.99
C VAL A 210 4.65 -6.62 4.21
N ARG A 211 3.72 -5.84 4.77
CA ARG A 211 3.23 -4.60 4.15
C ARG A 211 4.36 -3.59 3.91
N PHE A 212 5.23 -3.36 4.89
CA PHE A 212 6.32 -2.39 4.76
C PHE A 212 7.57 -2.94 4.06
N LEU A 213 7.92 -4.22 4.27
CA LEU A 213 9.06 -4.88 3.60
C LEU A 213 8.82 -5.13 2.10
N SER A 214 7.57 -5.00 1.64
CA SER A 214 7.28 -4.94 0.20
C SER A 214 7.97 -3.74 -0.48
N ALA A 215 8.29 -2.67 0.26
CA ALA A 215 8.96 -1.49 -0.31
C ALA A 215 10.38 -1.75 -0.80
N PRO A 216 11.33 -2.23 0.03
CA PRO A 216 12.68 -2.57 -0.47
C PRO A 216 12.65 -3.60 -1.60
N TYR A 217 11.72 -4.57 -1.58
CA TYR A 217 11.58 -5.51 -2.69
C TYR A 217 11.12 -4.83 -4.00
N MET A 218 10.14 -3.92 -3.94
CA MET A 218 9.75 -3.14 -5.13
C MET A 218 10.85 -2.19 -5.62
N ALA A 219 11.62 -1.60 -4.70
CA ALA A 219 12.79 -0.80 -5.07
C ALA A 219 13.85 -1.65 -5.77
N TRP A 220 14.08 -2.88 -5.31
CA TRP A 220 14.97 -3.83 -5.96
C TRP A 220 14.50 -4.20 -7.37
N LEU A 221 13.21 -4.50 -7.56
CA LEU A 221 12.65 -4.77 -8.88
C LEU A 221 12.81 -3.56 -9.83
N ALA A 222 12.59 -2.34 -9.35
CA ALA A 222 12.78 -1.13 -10.14
C ALA A 222 14.25 -0.94 -10.55
N ILE A 223 15.20 -1.13 -9.63
CA ILE A 223 16.64 -1.03 -9.90
C ILE A 223 17.08 -2.10 -10.90
N ARG A 224 16.62 -3.35 -10.74
CA ARG A 224 16.89 -4.46 -11.66
C ARG A 224 16.39 -4.16 -13.07
N HIS A 225 15.18 -3.60 -13.17
CA HIS A 225 14.60 -3.17 -14.45
C HIS A 225 15.41 -2.04 -15.09
N LEU A 226 15.77 -1.00 -14.32
CA LEU A 226 16.57 0.13 -14.79
C LEU A 226 17.94 -0.29 -15.32
N ASN A 227 18.63 -1.14 -14.58
CA ASN A 227 19.96 -1.64 -14.94
C ASN A 227 19.96 -2.65 -16.10
N GLY A 228 18.78 -2.91 -16.69
CA GLY A 228 18.67 -3.73 -17.89
C GLY A 228 18.78 -5.23 -17.66
N ALA A 229 18.78 -5.71 -16.42
CA ALA A 229 18.78 -7.15 -16.13
C ALA A 229 17.51 -7.86 -16.62
N ASP A 230 16.41 -7.09 -16.82
CA ASP A 230 15.16 -7.57 -17.44
C ASP A 230 14.89 -6.90 -18.81
N ARG A 231 15.89 -6.29 -19.47
CA ARG A 231 15.79 -5.90 -20.89
C ARG A 231 15.90 -7.15 -21.77
N ILE A 232 14.99 -8.09 -21.61
CA ILE A 232 14.84 -9.22 -22.54
C ILE A 232 13.65 -8.93 -23.45
N ALA A 233 13.98 -8.52 -24.69
CA ALA A 233 13.20 -8.65 -25.93
C ALA A 233 12.22 -7.57 -26.47
N PRO A 234 11.64 -6.57 -25.77
CA PRO A 234 10.54 -5.81 -26.39
C PRO A 234 11.02 -4.70 -27.32
N VAL A 235 12.20 -4.13 -27.09
CA VAL A 235 12.72 -3.01 -27.91
C VAL A 235 13.23 -3.52 -29.25
N GLU A 236 13.93 -4.66 -29.29
CA GLU A 236 14.32 -5.28 -30.57
C GLU A 236 13.12 -5.82 -31.36
N ALA A 237 12.12 -6.41 -30.68
CA ALA A 237 10.91 -6.88 -31.35
C ALA A 237 10.08 -5.70 -31.91
N ALA A 238 9.93 -4.61 -31.15
CA ALA A 238 9.26 -3.40 -31.63
C ALA A 238 10.06 -2.68 -32.72
N ALA A 239 11.39 -2.61 -32.61
CA ALA A 239 12.25 -2.03 -33.63
C ALA A 239 12.22 -2.83 -34.95
N LYS A 240 12.03 -4.15 -34.90
CA LYS A 240 11.83 -4.99 -36.09
C LYS A 240 10.42 -4.90 -36.68
N ALA A 241 9.40 -4.57 -35.87
CA ALA A 241 8.02 -4.46 -36.33
C ALA A 241 7.71 -3.13 -37.07
N VAL A 242 8.42 -2.04 -36.74
CA VAL A 242 8.18 -0.71 -37.34
C VAL A 242 8.52 -0.65 -38.85
N PRO A 243 9.62 -1.26 -39.35
CA PRO A 243 9.90 -1.35 -40.78
C PRO A 243 8.86 -2.21 -41.53
N ALA A 244 8.50 -3.38 -40.99
CA ALA A 244 7.54 -4.30 -41.61
C ALA A 244 6.14 -3.69 -41.78
N LEU A 245 5.71 -2.85 -40.84
CA LEU A 245 4.45 -2.09 -40.94
C LEU A 245 4.53 -0.92 -41.95
N ARG A 246 5.73 -0.40 -42.23
CA ARG A 246 5.94 0.62 -43.27
C ARG A 246 5.93 0.01 -44.67
N GLU A 247 6.50 -1.17 -44.83
CA GLU A 247 6.49 -1.91 -46.10
C GLU A 247 5.08 -2.37 -46.47
N ALA A 248 4.34 -2.97 -45.53
CA ALA A 248 2.95 -3.39 -45.75
C ALA A 248 1.97 -2.24 -46.08
N ARG A 249 2.32 -0.99 -45.75
CA ARG A 249 1.51 0.20 -46.06
C ARG A 249 1.86 0.82 -47.43
N ASN A 250 3.02 0.48 -48.00
CA ASN A 250 3.42 0.96 -49.31
C ASN A 250 3.03 -0.01 -50.44
N GLU A 251 2.63 -1.24 -50.09
CA GLU A 251 2.15 -2.28 -51.01
C GLU A 251 0.60 -2.32 -51.12
N ALA A 252 -0.12 -1.53 -50.30
CA ALA A 252 -1.58 -1.41 -50.30
C ALA A 252 -2.01 -0.03 -50.83
#